data_AF-A0A8T3WDI9-F1
#
_entry.id   AF-A0A8T3WDI9-F1
#
_cell.length_a   1.000
_cell.length_b   1.000
_cell.length_c   1.000
_cell.angle_alpha   90.00
_cell.angle_beta   90.00
_cell.angle_gamma   90.00
#
_symmetry.space_group_name_H-M   'P 1'
#
loop_
_entity.id
_entity.type
_entity.pdbx_description
1 polymer ?
#
loop_
_entity_poly.entity_id
_entity_poly.type
_entity_poly.pdbx_seq_one_letter_code
_entity_poly.pdbx_strand_id
1 'polypeptide(L)' 'MKKLARDLKKGDRINLAGEVCVIENIEISDIGKHGKRKVRIEARKQNKELVVIIRPEDYPFEVE' A
#
# COMPACT_ATOMS: atom_id res chain seq x y z
N MET A 1 -5.12 4.73 -12.46
CA MET A 1 -5.65 5.84 -11.62
C MET A 1 -4.70 6.09 -10.45
N LYS A 2 -4.69 7.26 -9.79
CA LYS A 2 -3.92 7.44 -8.55
C LYS A 2 -4.84 7.37 -7.32
N LYS A 3 -4.46 6.59 -6.31
CA LYS A 3 -5.11 6.52 -4.99
C LYS A 3 -4.10 6.86 -3.90
N LEU A 4 -4.55 7.40 -2.77
CA LEU A 4 -3.69 7.57 -1.60
C LEU A 4 -3.55 6.24 -0.86
N ALA A 5 -2.45 6.08 -0.11
CA ALA A 5 -2.19 4.86 0.66
C ALA A 5 -3.34 4.49 1.60
N ARG A 6 -4.00 5.48 2.21
CA ARG A 6 -5.17 5.30 3.08
C ARG A 6 -6.44 4.80 2.38
N ASP A 7 -6.52 4.98 1.07
CA ASP A 7 -7.70 4.63 0.26
C ASP A 7 -7.56 3.24 -0.38
N LEU A 8 -6.39 2.61 -0.23
CA LEU A 8 -6.12 1.27 -0.72
C LEU A 8 -6.86 0.21 0.10
N LYS A 9 -7.22 -0.90 -0.55
CA LYS A 9 -7.91 -2.03 0.08
C LYS A 9 -7.28 -3.35 -0.34
N LYS A 10 -7.50 -4.39 0.46
CA LYS A 10 -7.19 -5.77 0.07
C LYS A 10 -7.83 -6.09 -1.28
N GLY A 11 -7.05 -6.67 -2.18
CA GLY A 11 -7.46 -6.99 -3.55
C GLY A 11 -7.19 -5.88 -4.58
N ASP A 12 -6.87 -4.65 -4.16
CA ASP A 12 -6.42 -3.62 -5.11
C ASP A 12 -5.11 -4.06 -5.80
N ARG A 13 -4.97 -3.70 -7.07
CA ARG A 13 -3.76 -3.90 -7.86
C ARG A 13 -2.97 -2.61 -7.92
N ILE A 14 -1.76 -2.62 -7.34
CA ILE A 14 -0.88 -1.46 -7.32
C ILE A 14 0.33 -1.70 -8.22
N ASN A 15 0.78 -0.67 -8.92
CA ASN A 15 2.04 -0.69 -9.65
C ASN A 15 3.19 -0.29 -8.70
N LEU A 16 4.13 -1.21 -8.49
CA LEU A 16 5.33 -1.00 -7.70
C LEU A 16 6.56 -1.21 -8.58
N ALA A 17 7.27 -0.11 -8.89
CA ALA A 17 8.50 -0.14 -9.70
C ALA A 17 8.33 -0.81 -11.09
N GLY A 18 7.15 -0.67 -11.70
CA GLY A 18 6.84 -1.27 -13.00
C GLY A 18 6.24 -2.68 -12.91
N GLU A 19 6.08 -3.23 -11.71
CA GLU A 19 5.50 -4.55 -11.49
C GLU A 19 4.12 -4.42 -10.82
N VAL A 20 3.13 -5.16 -11.34
CA VAL A 20 1.78 -5.20 -10.77
C VAL A 20 1.75 -6.16 -9.59
N CYS A 21 1.35 -5.63 -8.43
CA CYS A 21 1.22 -6.37 -7.19
C CYS A 21 -0.23 -6.34 -6.69
N VAL A 22 -0.70 -7.45 -6.11
CA VAL A 22 -2.03 -7.55 -5.50
C VAL A 22 -1.91 -7.39 -4.00
N ILE A 23 -2.67 -6.46 -3.40
CA ILE A 23 -2.65 -6.26 -1.94
C ILE A 23 -3.33 -7.44 -1.23
N GLU A 24 -2.60 -8.13 -0.36
CA GLU A 24 -3.10 -9.24 0.46
C GLU A 24 -3.56 -8.78 1.84
N ASN A 25 -2.81 -7.86 2.46
CA ASN A 25 -3.14 -7.24 3.74
C ASN A 25 -2.81 -5.75 3.72
N ILE A 26 -3.54 -4.98 4.52
CA ILE A 26 -3.29 -3.56 4.74
C ILE A 26 -3.58 -3.22 6.20
N GLU A 27 -2.69 -2.45 6.81
CA GLU A 27 -2.79 -2.00 8.20
C GLU A 27 -2.44 -0.50 8.25
N ILE A 28 -3.24 0.27 8.99
CA ILE A 28 -3.00 1.69 9.21
C ILE A 28 -2.57 1.85 10.66
N SER A 29 -1.39 2.43 10.88
CA SER A 29 -0.87 2.65 12.22
C SER A 29 -1.66 3.75 12.93
N ASP A 30 -1.98 3.54 14.20
CA ASP A 30 -2.39 4.62 15.09
C ASP A 30 -1.22 5.58 15.37
N ILE A 31 -1.53 6.86 15.52
CA ILE A 31 -0.56 7.91 15.79
C ILE A 31 -0.83 8.57 17.14
N GLY A 32 0.24 8.97 17.83
CA GLY A 32 0.16 9.91 18.95
C GLY A 32 -0.07 11.36 18.48
N LYS A 33 -0.01 12.33 19.41
CA LYS A 33 -0.44 13.73 19.25
C LYS A 33 0.06 14.50 18.01
N HIS A 34 1.23 14.17 17.45
CA HIS A 34 1.83 14.92 16.33
C HIS A 34 2.42 14.03 15.21
N GLY A 35 1.98 12.77 15.12
CA GLY A 35 2.44 11.85 14.06
C GLY A 35 1.59 11.94 12.78
N LYS A 36 2.13 11.46 11.66
CA LYS A 36 1.35 11.18 10.45
C LYS A 36 1.16 9.68 10.32
N ARG A 37 -0.06 9.21 10.05
CA ARG A 37 -0.35 7.77 9.99
C ARG A 37 0.48 7.14 8.88
N LYS A 38 0.98 5.94 9.16
CA LYS A 38 1.65 5.10 8.18
C LYS A 38 0.70 3.98 7.79
N VAL A 39 0.80 3.57 6.54
CA VAL A 39 0.08 2.44 5.99
C VAL A 39 1.11 1.38 5.66
N ARG A 40 0.94 0.21 6.28
CA ARG A 40 1.68 -1.02 5.98
C ARG A 40 0.85 -1.81 4.98
N ILE A 41 1.43 -2.11 3.84
CA ILE A 41 0.79 -2.85 2.74
C ILE A 41 1.62 -4.10 2.51
N GLU A 42 0.97 -5.26 2.58
CA GLU A 42 1.56 -6.53 2.18
C GLU A 42 0.95 -6.90 0.84
N ALA A 43 1.77 -6.92 -0.22
CA ALA A 43 1.32 -7.19 -1.57
C ALA A 43 2.10 -8.34 -2.19
N ARG A 44 1.44 -9.14 -3.00
CA ARG A 44 2.02 -10.27 -3.72
C ARG A 44 2.29 -9.90 -5.17
N LYS A 45 3.52 -10.13 -5.60
CA LYS A 45 3.97 -10.00 -6.99
C LYS A 45 3.52 -11.18 -7.85
N GLN A 46 3.67 -11.07 -9.17
CA GLN A 46 3.34 -12.16 -10.10
C GLN A 46 4.20 -13.42 -9.86
N ASN A 47 5.47 -13.25 -9.46
CA ASN A 47 6.38 -14.34 -9.10
C ASN A 47 6.06 -15.00 -7.73
N LYS A 48 4.93 -14.64 -7.10
CA LYS A 48 4.50 -15.05 -5.75
C LYS A 48 5.36 -14.53 -4.60
N GLU A 49 6.35 -13.68 -4.84
CA GLU A 49 7.11 -12.99 -3.82
C GLU A 49 6.20 -12.03 -3.04
N LEU A 50 6.37 -12.00 -1.72
CA LEU A 50 5.66 -11.07 -0.83
C LEU A 50 6.52 -9.82 -0.64
N VAL A 51 5.91 -8.66 -0.85
CA VAL A 51 6.55 -7.36 -0.65
C VAL A 51 5.82 -6.60 0.44
N VAL A 52 6.57 -5.99 1.35
CA VAL A 52 6.02 -5.15 2.43
C VAL A 52 6.40 -3.71 2.15
N ILE A 53 5.39 -2.85 2.06
CA ILE A 53 5.54 -1.43 1.75
C ILE A 53 5.03 -0.63 2.94
N ILE A 54 5.84 0.30 3.46
CA ILE A 54 5.43 1.22 4.52
C ILE A 54 5.56 2.64 4.00
N ARG A 55 4.44 3.36 3.93
CA ARG A 55 4.40 4.75 3.45
C ARG A 55 3.46 5.60 4.30
N PRO A 56 3.61 6.94 4.28
CA PRO A 56 2.61 7.84 4.85
C PRO A 56 1.22 7.64 4.22
N GLU A 57 0.16 7.93 4.98
CA GLU A 57 -1.22 7.71 4.56
C GLU A 57 -1.66 8.45 3.29
N ASP A 58 -0.99 9.56 2.96
CA ASP A 58 -1.23 10.39 1.78
C ASP A 58 -0.22 10.13 0.65
N TYR A 59 0.60 9.09 0.76
CA TYR A 59 1.49 8.72 -0.33
C TYR A 59 0.65 8.24 -1.53
N PRO A 60 0.88 8.78 -2.75
CA PRO A 60 0.14 8.38 -3.92
C PRO A 60 0.65 7.05 -4.49
N PHE A 61 -0.27 6.14 -4.75
CA PHE A 61 -0.05 4.88 -5.47
C PHE A 61 -0.74 4.92 -6.83
N GLU A 62 -0.05 4.37 -7.83
CA GLU A 62 -0.67 4.03 -9.10
C GLU A 62 -1.42 2.71 -8.95
N VAL A 63 -2.73 2.75 -9.18
CA VAL A 63 -3.61 1.59 -9.20
C VAL A 63 -4.09 1.33 -10.62
N GLU A 64 -4.12 0.04 -10.97
CA GLU A 64 -4.68 -0.48 -12.23
C GLU A 64 -6.19 -0.71 -12.09
#